data_AF-A0A4R1BCV9-F1
#
_entry.id   AF-A0A4R1BCV9-F1
#
_cell.length_a   1.000
_cell.length_b   1.000
_cell.length_c   1.000
_cell.angle_alpha   90.00
_cell.angle_beta   90.00
_cell.angle_gamma   90.00
#
_symmetry.space_group_name_H-M   'P 1'
#
loop_
_entity.id
_entity.type
_entity.pdbx_description
1 polymer ?
#
loop_
_entity_poly.entity_id
_entity_poly.type
_entity_poly.pdbx_seq_one_letter_code
_entity_poly.pdbx_strand_id
1 'polypeptide(L)' 'MERYLVFARDRYDEPLEHRGEVEAPDEEAAAKAALERYGKDWLELSLVPVGKIYWAGREEEVEVEA' A
#
# COMPACT_ATOMS: atom_id res chain seq x y z
N MET A 1 -11.50 10.17 7.64
CA MET A 1 -10.11 9.82 7.33
C MET A 1 -10.12 8.45 6.71
N GLU A 2 -9.44 8.30 5.58
CA GLU A 2 -9.25 7.06 4.85
C GLU A 2 -7.80 6.62 4.99
N ARG A 3 -7.58 5.30 4.95
CA ARG A 3 -6.26 4.68 5.02
C ARG A 3 -5.81 4.28 3.64
N TYR A 4 -4.54 4.55 3.34
CA TYR A 4 -3.90 4.22 2.07
C TYR A 4 -2.69 3.34 2.34
N LEU A 5 -2.56 2.25 1.57
CA LEU A 5 -1.30 1.53 1.45
C LEU A 5 -0.39 2.28 0.49
N VAL A 6 0.88 2.44 0.85
CA VAL A 6 1.90 3.09 0.04
C VAL A 6 2.81 2.02 -0.54
N PHE A 7 2.89 2.00 -1.86
CA PHE A 7 3.83 1.18 -2.61
C PHE A 7 4.84 2.08 -3.33
N ALA A 8 6.08 1.62 -3.46
CA ALA A 8 7.14 2.40 -4.09
C ALA A 8 8.12 1.54 -4.87
N ARG A 9 8.74 2.13 -5.90
CA ARG A 9 9.88 1.55 -6.65
C ARG A 9 10.90 2.64 -6.98
N ASP A 10 12.18 2.28 -7.03
CA ASP A 10 13.28 3.21 -7.33
C ASP A 10 13.75 3.11 -8.79
N ARG A 11 13.34 2.04 -9.50
CA ARG A 11 13.62 1.79 -10.91
C ARG A 11 12.39 1.24 -11.64
N TYR A 12 12.28 1.53 -12.94
CA TYR A 12 11.11 1.16 -13.74
C TYR A 12 10.93 -0.34 -13.96
N ASP A 13 12.03 -1.09 -13.96
CA ASP A 13 12.07 -2.54 -14.16
C ASP A 13 11.85 -3.33 -12.86
N GLU A 14 11.71 -2.63 -11.72
CA GLU A 14 11.43 -3.25 -10.43
C GLU A 14 9.94 -3.29 -10.09
N PRO A 15 9.51 -4.31 -9.32
CA PRO A 15 8.16 -4.37 -8.78
C PRO A 15 7.93 -3.24 -7.77
N LEU A 16 6.66 -2.88 -7.59
CA LEU A 16 6.23 -2.03 -6.50
C LEU A 16 6.32 -2.79 -5.17
N GLU A 17 7.05 -2.21 -4.21
CA GLU A 17 7.17 -2.77 -2.86
C GLU A 17 6.32 -2.00 -1.86
N HIS A 18 5.71 -2.71 -0.93
CA HIS A 18 4.96 -2.09 0.16
C HIS A 18 5.90 -1.36 1.13
N ARG A 19 5.65 -0.06 1.36
CA ARG A 19 6.45 0.80 2.25
C ARG A 19 5.77 1.14 3.56
N GLY A 20 4.45 1.00 3.63
CA GLY A 20 3.68 1.26 4.82
C GLY A 20 2.36 1.94 4.49
N GLU A 21 1.82 2.65 5.48
CA GLU A 21 0.47 3.20 5.41
C GLU A 21 0.47 4.70 5.72
N VAL A 22 -0.52 5.42 5.18
CA VAL A 22 -0.85 6.80 5.56
C VAL A 22 -2.35 6.93 5.79
N GLU A 23 -2.74 7.79 6.73
CA GLU A 23 -4.14 8.16 6.96
C GLU A 23 -4.33 9.63 6.57
N ALA A 24 -5.36 9.92 5.78
CA ALA A 24 -5.62 11.24 5.24
C ALA A 24 -7.12 11.50 5.02
N PRO A 25 -7.56 12.76 4.96
CA PRO A 25 -8.96 13.09 4.66
C PRO A 25 -9.35 12.80 3.21
N ASP A 26 -8.41 12.87 2.28
CA ASP A 26 -8.61 12.71 0.83
C ASP A 26 -7.31 12.28 0.12
N GLU A 27 -7.40 12.03 -1.19
CA GLU A 27 -6.30 11.55 -2.02
C GLU A 27 -5.13 12.55 -2.13
N GLU A 28 -5.43 13.86 -2.20
CA GLU A 28 -4.41 14.90 -2.31
C GLU A 28 -3.59 15.00 -1.01
N ALA A 29 -4.27 15.00 0.13
CA ALA A 29 -3.62 14.96 1.43
C ALA A 29 -2.84 13.66 1.65
N ALA A 30 -3.34 12.51 1.15
CA ALA A 30 -2.63 11.24 1.21
C ALA A 30 -1.33 11.28 0.41
N ALA A 31 -1.38 11.81 -0.82
CA ALA A 31 -0.21 11.96 -1.68
C ALA A 31 0.85 12.86 -1.05
N LYS A 32 0.45 14.00 -0.49
CA LYS A 32 1.37 14.89 0.23
C LYS A 32 2.02 14.19 1.43
N ALA A 33 1.24 13.51 2.26
CA ALA A 33 1.75 12.79 3.43
C ALA A 33 2.71 11.65 3.02
N ALA A 34 2.41 10.92 1.94
CA ALA A 34 3.26 9.86 1.43
C ALA A 34 4.59 10.41 0.85
N LEU A 35 4.55 11.52 0.13
CA LEU A 35 5.75 12.19 -0.38
C LEU A 35 6.64 12.68 0.76
N GLU A 36 6.07 13.32 1.79
CA GLU A 36 6.81 13.81 2.95
C GLU A 36 7.48 12.67 3.73
N ARG A 37 6.80 11.52 3.86
CA ARG A 37 7.26 10.40 4.67
C ARG A 37 8.19 9.44 3.93
N TYR A 38 7.92 9.19 2.64
CA TYR A 38 8.59 8.15 1.86
C TYR A 38 9.32 8.71 0.65
N GLY A 39 8.89 9.81 0.02
CA GLY A 39 9.24 10.17 -1.37
C GLY A 39 10.65 10.67 -1.69
N LYS A 40 11.62 10.64 -0.77
CA LYS A 40 12.96 11.22 -1.03
C LYS A 40 13.81 10.41 -2.02
N ASP A 41 13.63 9.09 -2.07
CA ASP A 41 14.52 8.18 -2.79
C ASP A 41 13.78 7.30 -3.83
N TRP A 42 12.51 7.59 -4.12
CA TRP A 42 11.67 6.73 -4.96
C TRP A 42 11.31 7.40 -6.28
N LEU A 43 11.36 6.60 -7.33
CA LEU A 43 10.96 6.99 -8.68
C LEU A 43 9.44 7.13 -8.80
N GLU A 44 8.70 6.28 -8.11
CA GLU A 44 7.24 6.26 -8.12
C GLU A 44 6.70 5.87 -6.75
N LEU A 45 5.63 6.55 -6.33
CA LEU A 45 4.77 6.16 -5.22
C LEU A 45 3.36 5.89 -5.74
N SER A 46 2.81 4.72 -5.44
CA SER A 46 1.42 4.36 -5.74
C SER A 46 0.66 4.24 -4.43
N LEU A 47 -0.45 4.97 -4.30
CA LEU A 47 -1.30 4.95 -3.11
C LEU A 47 -2.57 4.19 -3.43
N VAL A 48 -2.87 3.17 -2.62
CA VAL A 48 -4.07 2.34 -2.78
C VAL A 48 -4.97 2.54 -1.57
N PRO A 49 -6.18 3.11 -1.73
CA PRO A 49 -7.13 3.25 -0.64
C PRO A 49 -7.58 1.87 -0.16
N VAL A 50 -7.48 1.61 1.14
CA VAL A 50 -7.77 0.28 1.72
C VAL A 50 -9.22 -0.15 1.41
N GLY A 51 -10.16 0.80 1.37
CA GLY A 51 -11.56 0.52 1.04
C GLY A 51 -11.80 0.03 -0.39
N LYS A 52 -10.80 0.11 -1.28
CA LYS A 52 -10.87 -0.36 -2.67
C LYS A 52 -10.08 -1.65 -2.92
N ILE A 53 -9.48 -2.24 -1.88
CA ILE A 53 -8.67 -3.46 -2.01
C ILE A 53 -9.56 -4.70 -1.90
N TYR A 54 -9.44 -5.59 -2.87
CA TYR A 54 -10.01 -6.93 -2.83
C TYR A 54 -8.95 -7.91 -2.35
N TRP A 55 -9.18 -8.52 -1.18
CA TRP A 55 -8.24 -9.46 -0.58
C TRP A 55 -8.57 -10.90 -1.01
N ALA A 56 -7.59 -11.59 -1.58
CA ALA A 56 -7.70 -13.02 -1.81
C ALA A 56 -7.31 -13.76 -0.51
N GLY A 57 -8.29 -14.40 0.15
CA GLY A 57 -8.01 -15.35 1.22
C GLY A 57 -7.54 -16.68 0.64
N ARG A 58 -6.53 -17.31 1.25
CA ARG A 58 -6.32 -18.76 1.08
C ARG A 58 -7.24 -19.45 2.08
N GLU A 59 -7.98 -20.45 1.62
CA GLU A 59 -8.60 -21.41 2.54
C GLU A 59 -7.46 -22.09 3.30
N GLU A 60 -7.39 -21.89 4.62
CA GLU A 60 -6.54 -22.74 5.46
C GLU A 60 -7.18 -24.13 5.41
N GLU A 61 -6.46 -25.11 4.85
CA GLU A 61 -6.77 -26.52 5.06
C GLU A 61 -6.66 -26.79 6.56
N VAL A 62 -7.78 -26.74 7.27
CA VAL A 62 -7.85 -27.16 8.67
C VAL A 62 -7.67 -28.67 8.66
N GLU A 63 -6.45 -29.14 8.92
CA GLU A 63 -6.20 -30.54 9.29
C GLU A 63 -6.97 -30.82 10.60
N VAL A 64 -8.15 -31.42 10.47
CA VAL A 64 -8.85 -32.03 11.59
C VAL A 64 -8.18 -33.39 11.81
N GLU A 65 -7.23 -33.48 12.74
CA GLU A 65 -6.82 -34.78 13.28
C GLU A 65 -8.06 -35.43 13.93
N ALA A 66 -8.43 -36.62 13.43
CA ALA A 66 -9.50 -37.47 13.93
C ALA A 66 -8.96 -38.84 14.30
#